data_AF-W5J1K9-F1
#
_entry.id   AF-W5J1K9-F1
#
_cell.length_a   1.000
_cell.length_b   1.000
_cell.length_c   1.000
_cell.angle_alpha   90.00
_cell.angle_beta   90.00
_cell.angle_gamma   90.00
#
_symmetry.space_group_name_H-M   'P 1'
#
loop_
_entity.id
_entity.type
_entity.pdbx_description
1 polymer ?
#
loop_
_entity_poly.entity_id
_entity_poly.type
_entity_poly.pdbx_seq_one_letter_code
_entity_poly.pdbx_strand_id
1 'polypeptide(L)'
;MNRRRRRSFDELCKNVVTCTNPMGLKCEHRLCKTCCRSKCYREDLDCPGHKIRIKSRRDKAKALTLAEQQQQQQQQSSENGNGAQPTEPHEQDVAVPEMTDKAEALS
;
A
#
# COMPACT_ATOMS: atom_id res chain seq x y z
N MET A 1 28.57 35.11 -4.14
CA MET A 1 28.31 33.93 -3.29
C MET A 1 26.93 34.05 -2.63
N ASN A 2 25.95 33.26 -3.07
CA ASN A 2 24.63 33.21 -2.43
C ASN A 2 24.76 32.53 -1.06
N ARG A 3 25.07 33.31 -0.01
CA ARG A 3 24.89 32.91 1.37
C ARG A 3 23.38 32.76 1.59
N ARG A 4 22.81 31.61 1.18
CA ARG A 4 21.50 31.18 1.67
C ARG A 4 21.60 31.28 3.17
N ARG A 5 20.96 32.30 3.78
CA ARG A 5 20.98 32.51 5.23
C ARG A 5 20.70 31.14 5.83
N ARG A 6 21.71 30.53 6.46
CA ARG A 6 21.51 29.28 7.19
C ARG A 6 20.47 29.66 8.22
N ARG A 7 19.22 29.24 8.01
CA ARG A 7 18.15 29.44 8.98
C ARG A 7 18.71 28.81 10.25
N SER A 8 19.00 29.60 11.30
CA SER A 8 19.45 29.01 12.56
C SER A 8 18.27 28.18 13.02
N PHE A 9 18.41 26.87 12.92
CA PHE A 9 17.50 25.96 13.54
C PHE A 9 17.99 25.80 14.98
N ASP A 10 17.88 26.87 15.78
CA ASP A 10 18.38 26.90 17.15
C ASP A 10 17.63 25.93 18.07
N GLU A 11 16.45 25.46 17.64
CA GLU A 11 15.68 24.48 18.41
C GLU A 11 15.79 23.08 17.82
N LEU A 12 16.41 22.19 18.59
CA LEU A 12 16.51 20.76 18.28
C LEU A 12 15.22 20.03 18.64
N CYS A 13 14.95 18.96 17.91
CA CYS A 13 13.80 18.10 18.13
C CYS A 13 13.95 17.27 19.41
N LYS A 14 13.07 17.49 20.40
CA LYS A 14 13.13 16.84 21.72
C LYS A 14 12.34 15.53 21.83
N ASN A 15 11.94 14.92 20.70
CA ASN A 15 11.10 13.72 20.71
C ASN A 15 11.77 12.47 21.32
N VAL A 16 13.09 12.36 21.14
CA VAL A 16 13.92 11.26 21.66
C VAL A 16 15.20 11.88 22.18
N VAL A 17 15.77 11.34 23.26
CA VAL A 17 17.01 11.83 23.88
C VAL A 17 18.16 11.92 22.86
N THR A 18 18.19 11.02 21.88
CA THR A 18 19.22 10.96 20.84
C THR A 18 18.92 11.80 19.59
N CYS A 19 17.78 12.49 19.54
CA CYS A 19 17.41 13.25 18.35
C CYS A 19 18.14 14.60 18.30
N THR A 20 19.11 14.71 17.39
CA THR A 20 19.88 15.94 17.14
C THR A 20 19.41 16.68 15.89
N ASN A 21 18.26 16.30 15.32
CA ASN A 21 17.72 16.94 14.13
C ASN A 21 17.04 18.26 14.47
N PRO A 22 17.14 19.28 13.60
CA PRO A 22 16.48 20.55 13.80
C PRO A 22 14.96 20.42 13.75
N MET A 23 14.29 21.22 14.58
CA MET A 23 12.83 21.29 14.62
C MET A 23 12.27 21.96 13.36
N GLY A 24 11.18 21.41 12.82
CA GLY A 24 10.48 22.03 11.71
C GLY A 24 9.65 23.23 12.17
N LEU A 25 9.99 24.45 11.76
CA LEU A 25 9.22 25.67 12.07
C LEU A 25 7.74 25.60 11.67
N LYS A 26 7.44 24.91 10.57
CA LYS A 26 6.07 24.73 10.06
C LYS A 26 5.39 23.47 10.62
N CYS A 27 6.09 22.68 11.42
CA CYS A 27 5.56 21.45 11.97
C CYS A 27 4.62 21.75 13.13
N GLU A 28 3.36 21.36 12.99
CA GLU A 28 2.36 21.51 14.06
C GLU A 28 2.76 20.76 15.34
N HIS A 29 3.47 19.64 15.19
CA HIS A 29 3.95 18.84 16.31
C HIS A 29 5.29 19.32 16.88
N ARG A 30 5.90 20.39 16.34
CA ARG A 30 7.21 20.91 16.78
C ARG A 30 8.29 19.81 16.86
N LEU A 31 8.27 18.88 15.90
CA LEU A 31 9.25 17.81 15.75
C LEU A 31 10.12 18.05 14.51
N CYS A 32 11.24 17.33 14.40
CA CYS A 32 11.93 17.19 13.13
C CYS A 32 11.10 16.33 12.16
N LYS A 33 11.45 16.34 10.87
CA LYS A 33 10.73 15.56 9.84
C LYS A 33 10.64 14.07 10.16
N THR A 34 11.73 13.46 10.66
CA THR A 34 11.78 12.02 10.95
C THR A 34 10.88 11.65 12.12
N CYS A 35 11.03 12.34 13.26
CA CYS A 35 10.20 12.10 14.43
C CYS A 35 8.73 12.42 14.16
N CYS A 36 8.46 13.51 13.42
CA CYS A 36 7.12 13.84 12.97
C CYS A 36 6.51 12.73 12.13
N ARG A 37 7.25 12.14 11.18
CA ARG A 37 6.77 11.02 10.36
C ARG A 37 6.43 9.80 11.20
N SER A 38 7.28 9.42 12.14
CA SER A 38 7.01 8.29 13.05
C SER A 38 5.77 8.53 13.89
N LYS A 39 5.60 9.75 14.43
CA LYS A 39 4.41 10.12 15.19
C LYS A 39 3.15 10.04 14.33
N CYS A 40 3.14 10.72 13.18
CA CYS A 40 2.02 10.69 12.24
C CYS A 40 1.66 9.28 11.76
N TYR A 41 2.66 8.40 11.62
CA TYR A 41 2.43 7.01 11.25
C TYR A 41 1.74 6.20 12.35
N ARG A 42 2.12 6.40 13.62
CA ARG A 42 1.55 5.68 14.77
C ARG A 42 0.16 6.16 15.13
N GLU A 43 -0.08 7.47 15.02
CA GLU A 43 -1.31 8.12 15.49
C GLU A 43 -2.33 8.39 14.37
N ASP A 44 -2.09 7.91 13.14
CA ASP A 44 -2.96 8.20 11.99
C ASP A 44 -3.19 9.72 11.80
N LEU A 45 -2.11 10.50 11.82
CA LEU A 45 -2.17 11.96 11.69
C LEU A 45 -1.53 12.45 10.38
N ASP A 46 -1.94 13.64 9.99
CA ASP A 46 -1.34 14.41 8.91
C ASP A 46 -0.56 15.59 9.48
N CYS A 47 0.52 15.99 8.81
CA CYS A 47 1.30 17.17 9.17
C CYS A 47 1.53 18.03 7.92
N PRO A 48 0.83 19.16 7.77
CA PRO A 48 0.97 20.03 6.60
C PRO A 48 2.36 20.66 6.52
N GLY A 49 2.99 20.93 7.66
CA GLY A 49 4.35 21.48 7.76
C GLY A 49 5.42 20.67 7.03
N HIS A 50 5.38 19.34 7.20
CA HIS A 50 6.29 18.41 6.54
C HIS A 50 5.68 17.73 5.30
N LYS A 51 4.45 18.10 4.92
CA LYS A 51 3.67 17.47 3.85
C LYS A 51 3.48 15.95 4.06
N ILE A 52 3.35 15.54 5.32
CA ILE A 52 3.04 14.17 5.70
C ILE A 52 1.52 14.01 5.67
N ARG A 53 1.03 13.05 4.90
CA ARG A 53 -0.39 12.74 4.75
C ARG A 53 -0.62 11.24 5.01
N ILE A 54 -0.51 10.78 6.26
CA ILE A 54 -0.71 9.37 6.58
C ILE A 54 -2.19 9.04 6.62
N LYS A 55 -2.98 9.79 7.39
CA LYS A 55 -4.41 9.58 7.57
C LYS A 55 -5.15 9.61 6.24
N SER A 56 -5.02 10.72 5.53
CA SER A 56 -5.65 10.91 4.21
C SER A 56 -5.30 9.80 3.21
N ARG A 57 -4.05 9.29 3.24
CA ARG A 57 -3.63 8.22 2.33
C ARG A 57 -4.17 6.85 2.74
N ARG A 58 -4.20 6.54 4.05
CA ARG A 58 -4.79 5.29 4.55
C ARG A 58 -6.29 5.25 4.29
N ASP A 59 -7.00 6.34 4.54
CA ASP A 59 -8.44 6.42 4.32
C ASP A 59 -8.78 6.25 2.84
N LYS A 60 -8.01 6.91 1.95
CA LYS A 60 -8.16 6.71 0.51
C LYS A 60 -7.91 5.26 0.08
N ALA A 61 -6.88 4.62 0.62
CA ALA A 61 -6.59 3.21 0.30
C ALA A 61 -7.72 2.29 0.76
N LYS A 62 -8.24 2.47 1.98
CA LYS A 62 -9.38 1.70 2.50
C LYS A 62 -10.64 1.88 1.63
N ALA A 63 -10.92 3.11 1.22
CA ALA A 63 -12.07 3.42 0.38
C ALA A 63 -11.98 2.74 -1.00
N LEU A 64 -10.79 2.71 -1.60
CA LEU A 64 -10.58 2.03 -2.88
C LEU A 64 -10.79 0.51 -2.77
N THR A 65 -10.18 -0.12 -1.76
CA THR A 65 -10.35 -1.56 -1.53
C THR A 65 -11.81 -1.94 -1.26
N LEU A 66 -12.54 -1.13 -0.49
CA LEU A 66 -13.96 -1.37 -0.23
C LEU A 66 -14.80 -1.22 -1.51
N ALA A 67 -14.53 -0.20 -2.33
CA ALA A 67 -15.23 0.01 -3.60
C ALA A 67 -15.00 -1.15 -4.59
N GLU A 68 -13.78 -1.68 -4.67
CA GLU A 68 -13.44 -2.86 -5.49
C GLU A 68 -14.22 -4.10 -5.05
N GLN A 69 -14.32 -4.35 -3.73
CA GLN A 69 -15.09 -5.48 -3.20
C GLN A 69 -16.59 -5.37 -3.48
N GLN A 70 -17.15 -4.16 -3.37
CA GLN A 70 -18.57 -3.91 -3.66
C GLN A 70 -18.90 -4.15 -5.14
N GLN A 71 -18.00 -3.76 -6.05
CA GLN A 71 -18.18 -3.99 -7.50
C GLN A 71 -18.17 -5.49 -7.83
N GLN A 72 -17.28 -6.28 -7.22
CA GLN A 72 -17.21 -7.72 -7.42
C GLN A 72 -18.48 -8.43 -6.93
N GLN A 73 -19.03 -8.03 -5.77
CA GLN A 73 -20.27 -8.59 -5.25
C GLN A 73 -21.48 -8.27 -6.12
N GLN A 74 -21.56 -7.06 -6.69
CA GLN A 74 -22.65 -6.67 -7.62
C GLN A 74 -22.60 -7.46 -8.93
N GLN A 75 -21.40 -7.78 -9.44
CA GLN A 75 -21.27 -8.59 -10.65
C GLN A 75 -21.69 -10.06 -10.40
N GLN A 76 -21.29 -10.65 -9.27
CA GLN A 76 -21.62 -12.05 -8.93
C GLN A 76 -23.10 -12.28 -8.59
N SER A 77 -23.81 -11.25 -8.13
CA SER A 77 -25.25 -11.34 -7.81
C SER A 77 -26.15 -11.25 -9.04
N SER A 78 -25.64 -10.77 -10.19
CA SER A 78 -26.40 -10.69 -11.43
C SER A 78 -26.31 -11.96 -12.32
N GLU A 79 -25.39 -12.88 -12.02
CA GLU A 79 -25.19 -14.12 -12.79
C GLU A 79 -25.93 -15.36 -12.22
N ASN A 80 -26.44 -15.30 -10.98
CA ASN A 80 -27.11 -16.44 -10.33
C ASN A 80 -28.65 -16.47 -10.50
N GLY A 81 -29.18 -15.75 -11.49
CA GLY A 81 -30.63 -15.58 -11.73
C GLY A 81 -31.24 -16.41 -12.87
N ASN A 82 -30.53 -17.37 -13.47
CA ASN A 82 -31.10 -18.30 -14.46
C ASN A 82 -30.81 -19.75 -14.08
N GLY A 83 -31.82 -20.42 -13.51
CA GLY A 83 -31.80 -21.87 -13.31
C GLY A 83 -32.51 -22.61 -14.45
N ALA A 84 -31.81 -23.59 -15.04
CA ALA A 84 -32.41 -24.77 -15.68
C ALA A 84 -31.33 -25.86 -15.87
N GLN A 85 -31.37 -26.92 -15.04
CA GLN A 85 -30.96 -28.29 -15.43
C GLN A 85 -32.10 -28.93 -16.26
N PRO A 86 -31.95 -30.04 -17.04
CA PRO A 86 -30.98 -31.17 -17.00
C PRO A 86 -30.38 -31.48 -18.41
N THR A 87 -29.48 -32.43 -18.71
CA THR A 87 -29.40 -33.88 -18.43
C THR A 87 -28.00 -34.43 -18.78
N GLU A 88 -27.46 -35.30 -17.92
CA GLU A 88 -26.44 -36.35 -18.23
C GLU A 88 -26.96 -37.26 -19.38
N PRO A 89 -26.14 -37.91 -20.26
CA PRO A 89 -25.13 -38.88 -19.79
C PRO A 89 -23.84 -39.05 -20.63
N HIS A 90 -22.90 -39.76 -20.00
CA HIS A 90 -22.11 -40.88 -20.56
C HIS A 90 -20.69 -40.63 -21.14
N GLU A 91 -19.72 -41.07 -20.33
CA GLU A 91 -18.60 -42.00 -20.62
C GLU A 91 -17.41 -41.58 -21.52
N GLN A 92 -16.21 -41.50 -20.93
CA GLN A 92 -15.10 -42.48 -20.95
C GLN A 92 -14.08 -42.18 -22.05
N ASP A 93 -12.86 -41.76 -21.66
CA ASP A 93 -11.57 -42.45 -21.92
C ASP A 93 -10.42 -41.48 -21.54
N VAL A 94 -9.82 -41.58 -20.36
CA VAL A 94 -8.53 -42.26 -20.10
C VAL A 94 -7.47 -42.05 -21.20
N ALA A 95 -6.45 -41.22 -20.93
CA ALA A 95 -5.02 -41.56 -21.08
C ALA A 95 -4.12 -40.31 -20.98
N VAL A 96 -3.31 -40.27 -19.93
CA VAL A 96 -2.04 -39.53 -19.86
C VAL A 96 -0.96 -40.50 -20.36
N PRO A 97 0.06 -40.05 -21.14
CA PRO A 97 1.39 -39.84 -20.53
C PRO A 97 2.13 -38.63 -21.15
N GLU A 98 2.64 -37.68 -20.37
CA GLU A 98 4.02 -37.61 -19.84
C GLU A 98 5.08 -38.29 -20.72
N MET A 99 5.94 -37.49 -21.37
CA MET A 99 7.14 -37.98 -22.05
C MET A 99 8.35 -37.12 -21.63
N THR A 100 9.22 -37.74 -20.84
CA THR A 100 10.52 -37.25 -20.39
C THR A 100 11.61 -37.37 -21.47
N ASP A 101 12.53 -36.41 -21.46
CA ASP A 101 13.99 -36.48 -21.75
C ASP A 101 14.54 -37.49 -22.79
N LYS A 102 15.23 -36.99 -23.83
CA LYS A 102 16.71 -36.92 -23.94
C LYS A 102 17.23 -36.69 -25.38
N ALA A 103 18.39 -36.02 -25.42
CA ALA A 103 19.47 -36.07 -26.42
C ALA A 103 19.26 -35.34 -27.77
N GLU A 104 20.21 -34.46 -28.13
CA GLU A 104 21.36 -34.84 -28.95
C GLU A 104 22.46 -33.75 -28.93
N ALA A 105 23.70 -34.20 -29.06
CA ALA A 105 24.93 -33.42 -29.09
C ALA A 105 25.24 -32.85 -30.50
N LEU A 106 26.43 -32.24 -30.63
CA LEU A 106 27.16 -31.71 -31.82
C LEU A 106 27.29 -30.17 -31.73
N SER A 107 28.47 -29.54 -31.76
CA SER A 107 29.86 -29.94 -31.99
C SER A 107 30.79 -28.94 -31.28
#